data_AF-A0A8T6EKV6-F1
#
_entry.id   AF-A0A8T6EKV6-F1
#
_cell.length_a   1.000
_cell.length_b   1.000
_cell.length_c   1.000
_cell.angle_alpha   90.00
_cell.angle_beta   90.00
_cell.angle_gamma   90.00
#
_symmetry.space_group_name_H-M   'P 1'
#
loop_
_entity.id
_entity.type
_entity.pdbx_description
1 polymer ?
#
loop_
_entity_poly.entity_id
_entity_poly.type
_entity_poly.pdbx_seq_one_letter_code
_entity_poly.pdbx_strand_id
1 'polypeptide(L)'
;MEAVTRVFATLNTTGQRLTPFEIVVALLWGADEIDLRSDVEEYFAISDYLAQMDSTGEIVLQTIALLAGESLKKSLLPRVITADRYHAHIGTAVEALENLGEFLTERLGVGLDATSELIPYDSIFPPMSVLLMRIQSQLSGSEQVEARRKLEKWFVCAPLDNRYQEGVHNKQQNDVREVWDWVLKGEDYTPEWIDTLRVPSIRSVSVSGAIGRLLKCIVNAQAPRDPIEDNPVGWRPGITSTEVHHLFPKRFCSQHLAGWDNDRDNSNVALNTVPVTRATNRQWAKDDPQNQVNQIKQSLKKPTVWEERLKKLFISPDALAIMGKPDKTREDFLAFIEAREQDFFRFLTDNYDLEAGGTGEVLED
;
A
#
# COMPACT_ATOMS: atom_id res chain seq x y z
N MET A 1 -11.05 33.45 -12.31
CA MET A 1 -12.53 33.60 -12.17
C MET A 1 -13.21 32.23 -12.11
N GLU A 2 -12.84 31.26 -12.95
CA GLU A 2 -13.43 29.91 -12.94
C GLU A 2 -13.18 29.11 -11.65
N ALA A 3 -12.00 29.18 -11.04
CA ALA A 3 -11.69 28.47 -9.80
C ALA A 3 -12.62 28.89 -8.63
N VAL A 4 -12.79 30.19 -8.43
CA VAL A 4 -13.71 30.77 -7.43
C VAL A 4 -15.17 30.43 -7.77
N THR A 5 -15.56 30.52 -9.05
CA THR A 5 -16.91 30.15 -9.49
C THR A 5 -17.21 28.67 -9.23
N ARG A 6 -16.23 27.76 -9.39
CA ARG A 6 -16.40 26.34 -9.05
C ARG A 6 -16.52 26.12 -7.54
N VAL A 7 -15.71 26.78 -6.72
CA VAL A 7 -15.82 26.69 -5.24
C VAL A 7 -17.19 27.16 -4.76
N PHE A 8 -17.68 28.30 -5.25
CA PHE A 8 -19.02 28.78 -4.93
C PHE A 8 -20.13 27.92 -5.56
N ALA A 9 -19.91 27.34 -6.75
CA ALA A 9 -20.85 26.40 -7.36
C ALA A 9 -20.97 25.13 -6.52
N THR A 10 -19.86 24.50 -6.10
CA THR A 10 -19.86 23.32 -5.22
C THR A 10 -20.64 23.61 -3.93
N LEU A 11 -20.35 24.73 -3.27
CA LEU A 11 -21.04 25.14 -2.05
C LEU A 11 -22.56 25.34 -2.26
N ASN A 12 -22.94 25.99 -3.36
CA ASN A 12 -24.32 26.35 -3.66
C ASN A 12 -25.16 25.20 -4.26
N THR A 13 -24.54 24.22 -4.94
CA THR A 13 -25.26 23.10 -5.58
C THR A 13 -25.30 21.84 -4.75
N THR A 14 -24.27 21.56 -3.94
CA THR A 14 -24.18 20.28 -3.20
C THR A 14 -24.50 20.42 -1.71
N GLY A 15 -24.47 21.64 -1.17
CA GLY A 15 -24.60 21.87 0.28
C GLY A 15 -23.45 21.27 1.11
N GLN A 16 -22.38 20.79 0.46
CA GLN A 16 -21.23 20.19 1.13
C GLN A 16 -20.26 21.28 1.63
N ARG A 17 -19.63 21.01 2.78
CA ARG A 17 -18.58 21.90 3.33
C ARG A 17 -17.35 21.82 2.42
N LEU A 18 -16.71 22.96 2.17
CA LEU A 18 -15.46 23.01 1.42
C LEU A 18 -14.40 22.14 2.07
N THR A 19 -13.64 21.43 1.24
CA THR A 19 -12.43 20.72 1.69
C THR A 19 -11.33 21.74 2.05
N PRO A 20 -10.36 21.38 2.91
CA PRO A 20 -9.17 22.17 3.14
C PRO A 20 -8.49 22.67 1.86
N PHE A 21 -8.38 21.82 0.84
CA PHE A 21 -7.83 22.20 -0.45
C PHE A 21 -8.66 23.28 -1.15
N GLU A 22 -9.98 23.13 -1.22
CA GLU A 22 -10.87 24.13 -1.84
C GLU A 22 -10.84 25.48 -1.13
N ILE A 23 -10.68 25.49 0.20
CA ILE A 23 -10.52 26.72 0.97
C ILE A 23 -9.19 27.39 0.59
N VAL A 24 -8.09 26.64 0.51
CA VAL A 24 -6.77 27.20 0.14
C VAL A 24 -6.79 27.74 -1.30
N VAL A 25 -7.41 27.02 -2.25
CA VAL A 25 -7.62 27.50 -3.63
C VAL A 25 -8.34 28.86 -3.63
N ALA A 26 -9.41 29.00 -2.86
CA ALA A 26 -10.16 30.25 -2.79
C ALA A 26 -9.35 31.40 -2.16
N LEU A 27 -8.56 31.11 -1.12
CA LEU A 27 -7.72 32.09 -0.43
C LEU A 27 -6.60 32.60 -1.33
N LEU A 28 -5.85 31.69 -1.96
CA LEU A 28 -4.71 32.06 -2.81
C LEU A 28 -5.15 32.79 -4.08
N TRP A 29 -6.27 32.38 -4.70
CA TRP A 29 -6.82 33.13 -5.83
C TRP A 29 -7.29 34.53 -5.42
N GLY A 30 -7.99 34.63 -4.28
CA GLY A 30 -8.60 35.89 -3.85
C GLY A 30 -7.60 36.94 -3.37
N ALA A 31 -6.49 36.52 -2.79
CA ALA A 31 -5.46 37.43 -2.27
C ALA A 31 -4.33 37.70 -3.28
N ASP A 32 -3.92 36.68 -4.04
CA ASP A 32 -2.65 36.71 -4.79
C ASP A 32 -2.80 36.27 -6.26
N GLU A 33 -4.02 36.03 -6.74
CA GLU A 33 -4.33 35.58 -8.12
C GLU A 33 -3.65 34.25 -8.52
N ILE A 34 -3.28 33.42 -7.54
CA ILE A 34 -2.67 32.09 -7.77
C ILE A 34 -3.77 31.07 -8.09
N ASP A 35 -3.67 30.40 -9.24
CA ASP A 35 -4.58 29.32 -9.63
C ASP A 35 -4.07 27.94 -9.20
N LEU A 36 -4.03 27.72 -7.88
CA LEU A 36 -3.56 26.46 -7.27
C LEU A 36 -4.21 25.21 -7.87
N ARG A 37 -5.48 25.29 -8.29
CA ARG A 37 -6.17 24.13 -8.85
C ARG A 37 -5.58 23.77 -10.21
N SER A 38 -5.42 24.76 -11.09
CA SER A 38 -4.82 24.55 -12.41
C SER A 38 -3.37 24.07 -12.29
N ASP A 39 -2.60 24.63 -11.34
CA ASP A 39 -1.22 24.19 -11.08
C ASP A 39 -1.17 22.71 -10.67
N VAL A 40 -2.00 22.28 -9.71
CA VAL A 40 -2.06 20.88 -9.27
C VAL A 40 -2.52 19.94 -10.40
N GLU A 41 -3.51 20.34 -11.19
CA GLU A 41 -3.97 19.58 -12.36
C GLU A 41 -2.85 19.40 -13.39
N GLU A 42 -2.03 20.44 -13.62
CA GLU A 42 -0.87 20.37 -14.51
C GLU A 42 0.20 19.42 -13.96
N TYR A 43 0.55 19.52 -12.68
CA TYR A 43 1.51 18.61 -12.05
C TYR A 43 1.06 17.15 -12.12
N PHE A 44 -0.22 16.88 -11.91
CA PHE A 44 -0.77 15.52 -11.99
C PHE A 44 -0.80 14.99 -13.42
N ALA A 45 -0.92 15.85 -14.43
CA ALA A 45 -0.94 15.45 -15.82
C ALA A 45 0.45 15.09 -16.37
N ILE A 46 1.52 15.69 -15.81
CA ILE A 46 2.90 15.44 -16.26
C ILE A 46 3.63 14.37 -15.43
N SER A 47 3.15 14.08 -14.23
CA SER A 47 3.72 13.09 -13.32
C SER A 47 3.21 11.69 -13.60
N ASP A 48 4.07 10.69 -13.44
CA ASP A 48 3.67 9.28 -13.54
C ASP A 48 2.93 8.78 -12.28
N TYR A 49 3.06 9.47 -11.14
CA TYR A 49 2.64 8.95 -9.82
C TYR A 49 1.61 9.82 -9.09
N LEU A 50 1.70 11.15 -9.20
CA LEU A 50 1.01 12.10 -8.31
C LEU A 50 -0.52 11.95 -8.36
N ALA A 51 -1.09 11.69 -9.54
CA ALA A 51 -2.52 11.50 -9.69
C ALA A 51 -3.06 10.28 -8.89
N GLN A 52 -2.24 9.24 -8.69
CA GLN A 52 -2.61 8.09 -7.86
C GLN A 52 -2.32 8.34 -6.38
N MET A 53 -1.29 9.14 -6.07
CA MET A 53 -0.92 9.47 -4.71
C MET A 53 -1.91 10.43 -4.07
N ASP A 54 -2.35 11.46 -4.79
CA ASP A 54 -3.17 12.55 -4.28
C ASP A 54 -4.37 12.81 -5.20
N SER A 55 -5.55 12.42 -4.75
CA SER A 55 -6.79 12.65 -5.51
C SER A 55 -7.40 14.05 -5.29
N THR A 56 -6.87 14.82 -4.34
CA THR A 56 -7.52 16.05 -3.85
C THR A 56 -6.64 17.30 -3.91
N GLY A 57 -5.32 17.14 -4.01
CA GLY A 57 -4.33 18.20 -3.82
C GLY A 57 -3.93 18.42 -2.35
N GLU A 58 -4.54 17.73 -1.39
CA GLU A 58 -4.23 17.90 0.04
C GLU A 58 -2.84 17.39 0.42
N ILE A 59 -2.33 16.33 -0.23
CA ILE A 59 -1.00 15.77 0.06
C ILE A 59 0.08 16.73 -0.43
N VAL A 60 -0.12 17.37 -1.58
CA VAL A 60 0.75 18.45 -2.05
C VAL A 60 0.81 19.59 -1.02
N LEU A 61 -0.35 20.04 -0.52
CA LEU A 61 -0.40 21.08 0.51
C LEU A 61 0.23 20.66 1.84
N GLN A 62 0.02 19.43 2.29
CA GLN A 62 0.66 18.90 3.51
C GLN A 62 2.18 18.82 3.35
N THR A 63 2.66 18.48 2.16
CA THR A 63 4.10 18.43 1.84
C THR A 63 4.71 19.83 1.85
N ILE A 64 4.05 20.83 1.26
CA ILE A 64 4.44 22.25 1.35
C ILE A 64 4.49 22.71 2.80
N ALA A 65 3.45 22.42 3.59
CA ALA A 65 3.41 22.79 5.01
C ALA A 65 4.59 22.18 5.78
N LEU A 66 4.91 20.92 5.52
CA LEU A 66 6.02 20.25 6.20
C LEU A 66 7.38 20.83 5.81
N LEU A 67 7.60 21.13 4.52
CA LEU A 67 8.82 21.81 4.03
C LEU A 67 8.98 23.21 4.65
N ALA A 68 7.86 23.89 4.92
CA ALA A 68 7.84 25.19 5.60
C ALA A 68 8.01 25.09 7.14
N GLY A 69 8.13 23.88 7.71
CA GLY A 69 8.20 23.66 9.16
C GLY A 69 6.87 23.92 9.88
N GLU A 70 5.75 23.88 9.17
CA GLU A 70 4.41 24.17 9.67
C GLU A 70 3.62 22.89 9.97
N SER A 71 2.42 23.06 10.55
CA SER A 71 1.53 21.93 10.82
C SER A 71 0.86 21.40 9.56
N LEU A 72 0.98 20.10 9.33
CA LEU A 72 0.28 19.35 8.28
C LEU A 72 -1.16 18.96 8.65
N LYS A 73 -1.69 19.48 9.76
CA LYS A 73 -3.10 19.30 10.14
C LYS A 73 -4.01 19.93 9.08
N LYS A 74 -4.87 19.11 8.46
CA LYS A 74 -5.80 19.53 7.40
C LYS A 74 -6.58 20.82 7.72
N SER A 75 -7.10 20.94 8.94
CA SER A 75 -7.84 22.13 9.38
C SER A 75 -7.01 23.41 9.49
N LEU A 76 -5.68 23.31 9.50
CA LEU A 76 -4.75 24.44 9.59
C LEU A 76 -4.17 24.83 8.23
N LEU A 77 -4.30 23.98 7.20
CA LEU A 77 -3.81 24.27 5.84
C LEU A 77 -4.24 25.66 5.32
N PRO A 78 -5.51 26.09 5.47
CA PRO A 78 -5.94 27.44 5.09
C PRO A 78 -5.17 28.59 5.74
N ARG A 79 -4.62 28.36 6.94
CA ARG A 79 -3.83 29.35 7.67
C ARG A 79 -2.34 29.27 7.32
N VAL A 80 -1.81 28.06 7.10
CA VAL A 80 -0.37 27.86 6.94
C VAL A 80 0.08 28.00 5.49
N ILE A 81 -0.76 27.70 4.51
CA ILE A 81 -0.43 27.85 3.09
C ILE A 81 -0.70 29.28 2.64
N THR A 82 0.34 30.12 2.70
CA THR A 82 0.37 31.48 2.15
C THR A 82 1.01 31.47 0.76
N ALA A 83 0.82 32.53 -0.04
CA ALA A 83 1.48 32.67 -1.35
C ALA A 83 3.00 32.53 -1.26
N ASP A 84 3.64 33.18 -0.28
CA ASP A 84 5.09 33.07 -0.06
C ASP A 84 5.55 31.62 0.14
N ARG A 85 4.85 30.86 0.99
CA ARG A 85 5.21 29.45 1.27
C ARG A 85 4.89 28.55 0.10
N TYR A 86 3.79 28.82 -0.60
CA TYR A 86 3.44 28.11 -1.82
C TYR A 86 4.56 28.24 -2.86
N HIS A 87 4.94 29.47 -3.23
CA HIS A 87 5.99 29.72 -4.21
C HIS A 87 7.36 29.21 -3.76
N ALA A 88 7.66 29.28 -2.46
CA ALA A 88 8.94 28.80 -1.92
C ALA A 88 9.10 27.27 -2.00
N HIS A 89 7.99 26.50 -1.97
CA HIS A 89 8.06 25.06 -1.74
C HIS A 89 7.33 24.18 -2.76
N ILE A 90 6.46 24.72 -3.62
CA ILE A 90 5.66 23.89 -4.54
C ILE A 90 6.53 22.99 -5.44
N GLY A 91 7.57 23.56 -6.08
CA GLY A 91 8.46 22.79 -6.95
C GLY A 91 9.15 21.65 -6.21
N THR A 92 9.67 21.94 -5.01
CA THR A 92 10.30 20.93 -4.14
C THR A 92 9.30 19.88 -3.63
N ALA A 93 8.06 20.28 -3.32
CA ALA A 93 7.03 19.36 -2.86
C ALA A 93 6.63 18.36 -3.96
N VAL A 94 6.42 18.85 -5.18
CA VAL A 94 6.10 18.04 -6.36
C VAL A 94 7.25 17.07 -6.67
N GLU A 95 8.50 17.56 -6.71
CA GLU A 95 9.68 16.71 -6.95
C GLU A 95 9.87 15.66 -5.86
N ALA A 96 9.70 16.02 -4.58
CA ALA A 96 9.83 15.07 -3.47
C ALA A 96 8.76 13.98 -3.53
N LEU A 97 7.52 14.31 -3.89
CA LEU A 97 6.44 13.34 -4.04
C LEU A 97 6.63 12.48 -5.29
N GLU A 98 7.12 13.02 -6.41
CA GLU A 98 7.48 12.26 -7.61
C GLU A 98 8.54 11.20 -7.28
N ASN A 99 9.63 11.62 -6.65
CA ASN A 99 10.72 10.72 -6.24
C ASN A 99 10.23 9.66 -5.23
N LEU A 100 9.27 10.01 -4.37
CA LEU A 100 8.64 9.04 -3.47
C LEU A 100 7.78 8.05 -4.26
N GLY A 101 6.99 8.51 -5.22
CA GLY A 101 6.14 7.67 -6.06
C GLY A 101 6.95 6.60 -6.80
N GLU A 102 8.06 7.01 -7.41
CA GLU A 102 9.03 6.10 -8.02
C GLU A 102 9.61 5.12 -6.97
N PHE A 103 10.13 5.63 -5.85
CA PHE A 103 10.71 4.80 -4.80
C PHE A 103 9.75 3.73 -4.27
N LEU A 104 8.51 4.11 -3.94
CA LEU A 104 7.49 3.18 -3.44
C LEU A 104 7.07 2.16 -4.52
N THR A 105 7.01 2.57 -5.78
CA THR A 105 6.66 1.69 -6.89
C THR A 105 7.76 0.66 -7.16
N GLU A 106 9.01 1.11 -7.26
CA GLU A 106 10.15 0.24 -7.59
C GLU A 106 10.57 -0.67 -6.44
N ARG A 107 10.56 -0.15 -5.21
CA ARG A 107 11.14 -0.85 -4.04
C ARG A 107 10.10 -1.65 -3.27
N LEU A 108 8.87 -1.13 -3.19
CA LEU A 108 7.81 -1.68 -2.34
C LEU A 108 6.62 -2.21 -3.14
N GLY A 109 6.60 -2.04 -4.46
CA GLY A 109 5.56 -2.60 -5.33
C GLY A 109 4.19 -1.93 -5.16
N VAL A 110 4.14 -0.66 -4.73
CA VAL A 110 2.86 0.05 -4.52
C VAL A 110 2.11 0.26 -5.85
N GLY A 111 2.82 0.35 -6.99
CA GLY A 111 2.19 0.41 -8.32
C GLY A 111 1.52 1.75 -8.61
N LEU A 112 2.09 2.86 -8.11
CA LEU A 112 1.52 4.21 -8.23
C LEU A 112 1.53 4.74 -9.67
N ASP A 113 2.29 4.10 -10.56
CA ASP A 113 2.30 4.31 -12.01
C ASP A 113 1.09 3.68 -12.73
N ALA A 114 0.27 2.91 -12.03
CA ALA A 114 -0.88 2.21 -12.61
C ALA A 114 -2.16 2.30 -11.77
N THR A 115 -2.06 2.39 -10.43
CA THR A 115 -3.23 2.32 -9.54
C THR A 115 -2.98 2.95 -8.17
N SER A 116 -4.05 3.31 -7.48
CA SER A 116 -4.09 3.66 -6.07
C SER A 116 -4.63 2.53 -5.17
N GLU A 117 -5.05 1.40 -5.75
CA GLU A 117 -5.68 0.28 -5.02
C GLU A 117 -4.78 -0.38 -3.97
N LEU A 118 -3.46 -0.26 -4.14
CA LEU A 118 -2.46 -0.89 -3.29
C LEU A 118 -1.98 0.01 -2.16
N ILE A 119 -2.42 1.27 -2.08
CA ILE A 119 -1.95 2.23 -1.07
C ILE A 119 -2.44 1.81 0.33
N PRO A 120 -1.55 1.41 1.26
CA PRO A 120 -1.97 1.07 2.62
C PRO A 120 -2.44 2.30 3.39
N TYR A 121 -1.62 3.36 3.38
CA TYR A 121 -1.91 4.67 3.96
C TYR A 121 -1.30 5.77 3.09
N ASP A 122 -2.14 6.65 2.54
CA ASP A 122 -1.71 7.86 1.83
C ASP A 122 -1.05 8.89 2.76
N SER A 123 -1.41 8.85 4.03
CA SER A 123 -0.91 9.73 5.09
C SER A 123 0.60 9.60 5.32
N ILE A 124 1.25 8.52 4.86
CA ILE A 124 2.71 8.41 4.94
C ILE A 124 3.42 9.25 3.87
N PHE A 125 2.74 9.66 2.80
CA PHE A 125 3.39 10.31 1.66
C PHE A 125 4.05 11.65 1.99
N PRO A 126 3.38 12.63 2.64
CA PRO A 126 4.05 13.89 2.97
C PRO A 126 5.31 13.75 3.85
N PRO A 127 5.29 13.01 4.98
CA PRO A 127 6.48 12.91 5.81
C PRO A 127 7.58 12.06 5.14
N MET A 128 7.23 11.01 4.40
CA MET A 128 8.24 10.15 3.76
C MET A 128 8.88 10.82 2.53
N SER A 129 8.16 11.64 1.77
CA SER A 129 8.73 12.37 0.62
C SER A 129 9.78 13.37 1.07
N VAL A 130 9.48 14.14 2.12
CA VAL A 130 10.42 15.10 2.71
C VAL A 130 11.67 14.39 3.25
N LEU A 131 11.52 13.25 3.93
CA LEU A 131 12.67 12.49 4.41
C LEU A 131 13.49 11.87 3.29
N LEU A 132 12.86 11.31 2.25
CA LEU A 132 13.56 10.76 1.09
C LEU A 132 14.37 11.83 0.37
N MET A 133 13.79 13.01 0.11
CA MET A 133 14.48 14.16 -0.46
C MET A 133 15.67 14.59 0.43
N ARG A 134 15.49 14.61 1.75
CA ARG A 134 16.56 14.96 2.69
C ARG A 134 17.71 13.94 2.66
N ILE A 135 17.39 12.64 2.61
CA ILE A 135 18.36 11.56 2.44
C ILE A 135 19.13 11.73 1.13
N GLN A 136 18.45 12.04 0.03
CA GLN A 136 19.07 12.24 -1.28
C GLN A 136 20.00 13.46 -1.35
N SER A 137 19.69 14.51 -0.61
CA SER A 137 20.49 15.75 -0.59
C SER A 137 21.62 15.76 0.43
N GLN A 138 21.50 15.00 1.53
CA GLN A 138 22.45 15.08 2.67
C GLN A 138 23.33 13.84 2.84
N LEU A 139 22.94 12.68 2.30
CA LEU A 139 23.68 11.42 2.47
C LEU A 139 24.18 10.91 1.12
N SER A 140 25.23 10.09 1.15
CA SER A 140 25.84 9.51 -0.06
C SER A 140 26.32 8.08 0.15
N GLY A 141 26.50 7.34 -0.94
CA GLY A 141 27.06 5.99 -0.91
C GLY A 141 26.29 5.04 0.00
N SER A 142 26.99 4.34 0.90
CA SER A 142 26.38 3.33 1.80
C SER A 142 25.41 3.94 2.81
N GLU A 143 25.62 5.17 3.26
CA GLU A 143 24.73 5.84 4.22
C GLU A 143 23.34 6.05 3.60
N GLN A 144 23.30 6.45 2.32
CA GLN A 144 22.06 6.65 1.59
C GLN A 144 21.30 5.32 1.38
N VAL A 145 22.02 4.23 1.10
CA VAL A 145 21.42 2.89 0.94
C VAL A 145 20.78 2.44 2.24
N GLU A 146 21.48 2.61 3.37
CA GLU A 146 20.97 2.21 4.68
C GLU A 146 19.78 3.07 5.10
N ALA A 147 19.83 4.39 4.88
CA ALA A 147 18.72 5.28 5.14
C ALA A 147 17.46 4.92 4.32
N ARG A 148 17.62 4.52 3.06
CA ARG A 148 16.49 4.04 2.24
C ARG A 148 15.89 2.74 2.78
N ARG A 149 16.70 1.79 3.29
CA ARG A 149 16.17 0.58 3.94
C ARG A 149 15.35 0.89 5.19
N LYS A 150 15.74 1.91 5.95
CA LYS A 150 14.95 2.41 7.08
C LYS A 150 13.60 2.97 6.66
N LEU A 151 13.54 3.69 5.52
CA LEU A 151 12.27 4.13 4.95
C LEU A 151 11.41 2.94 4.47
N GLU A 152 12.00 1.93 3.85
CA GLU A 152 11.28 0.70 3.47
C GLU A 152 10.69 0.01 4.72
N LYS A 153 11.48 -0.15 5.79
CA LYS A 153 11.02 -0.72 7.07
C LYS A 153 9.91 0.12 7.70
N TRP A 154 10.03 1.45 7.70
CA TRP A 154 8.96 2.35 8.19
C TRP A 154 7.65 2.17 7.41
N PHE A 155 7.72 2.09 6.08
CA PHE A 155 6.53 1.84 5.24
C PHE A 155 5.86 0.51 5.59
N VAL A 156 6.64 -0.56 5.76
CA VAL A 156 6.13 -1.89 6.08
C VAL A 156 5.56 -1.96 7.50
N CYS A 157 6.19 -1.31 8.47
CA CYS A 157 5.72 -1.32 9.85
C CYS A 157 4.41 -0.55 10.02
N ALA A 158 4.17 0.53 9.25
CA ALA A 158 3.03 1.39 9.47
C ALA A 158 1.66 0.67 9.34
N PRO A 159 1.38 -0.18 8.31
CA PRO A 159 0.18 -1.01 8.27
C PRO A 159 0.11 -2.08 9.35
N LEU A 160 1.24 -2.68 9.73
CA LEU A 160 1.30 -3.74 10.73
C LEU A 160 1.01 -3.23 12.15
N ASP A 161 1.39 -1.98 12.42
CA ASP A 161 1.12 -1.26 13.67
C ASP A 161 -0.25 -0.55 13.68
N ASN A 162 -0.98 -0.53 12.56
CA ASN A 162 -2.13 0.36 12.35
C ASN A 162 -1.79 1.85 12.61
N ARG A 163 -0.54 2.22 12.30
CA ARG A 163 0.10 3.49 12.68
C ARG A 163 -0.77 4.70 12.40
N TYR A 164 -1.39 4.79 11.23
CA TYR A 164 -2.15 5.96 10.80
C TYR A 164 -3.67 5.80 10.85
N GLN A 165 -4.22 4.90 11.68
CA GLN A 165 -5.68 4.83 11.90
C GLN A 165 -6.21 6.01 12.75
N GLU A 166 -5.42 6.46 13.72
CA GLU A 166 -5.78 7.54 14.63
C GLU A 166 -4.60 8.47 14.93
N GLY A 167 -4.90 9.71 15.35
CA GLY A 167 -3.87 10.68 15.72
C GLY A 167 -2.92 11.06 14.58
N VAL A 168 -3.33 10.84 13.33
CA VAL A 168 -2.51 10.86 12.11
C VAL A 168 -1.55 12.03 12.04
N HIS A 169 -2.05 13.27 12.18
CA HIS A 169 -1.21 14.46 12.02
C HIS A 169 -0.08 14.57 13.06
N ASN A 170 -0.34 14.17 14.32
CA ASN A 170 0.71 14.18 15.34
C ASN A 170 1.75 13.09 15.06
N LYS A 171 1.30 11.93 14.59
CA LYS A 171 2.17 10.81 14.21
C LYS A 171 3.05 11.17 13.01
N GLN A 172 2.48 11.77 11.96
CA GLN A 172 3.25 12.28 10.81
C GLN A 172 4.36 13.26 11.24
N GLN A 173 4.06 14.22 12.13
CA GLN A 173 5.07 15.17 12.62
C GLN A 173 6.17 14.50 13.45
N ASN A 174 5.79 13.60 14.36
CA ASN A 174 6.74 12.88 15.19
C ASN A 174 7.61 11.94 14.36
N ASP A 175 7.03 11.23 13.39
CA ASP A 175 7.73 10.27 12.53
C ASP A 175 8.80 10.96 11.68
N VAL A 176 8.57 12.18 11.18
CA VAL A 176 9.61 12.96 10.48
C VAL A 176 10.85 13.15 11.36
N ARG A 177 10.65 13.48 12.64
CA ARG A 177 11.76 13.68 13.58
C ARG A 177 12.41 12.35 13.98
N GLU A 178 11.61 11.37 14.37
CA GLU A 178 12.09 10.10 14.94
C GLU A 178 12.79 9.24 13.88
N VAL A 179 12.22 9.15 12.68
CA VAL A 179 12.85 8.42 11.56
C VAL A 179 14.11 9.14 11.10
N TRP A 180 14.13 10.48 11.12
CA TRP A 180 15.35 11.22 10.79
C TRP A 180 16.46 11.02 11.83
N ASP A 181 16.12 11.01 13.12
CA ASP A 181 17.05 10.68 14.19
C ASP A 181 17.59 9.26 14.03
N TRP A 182 16.73 8.29 13.71
CA TRP A 182 17.14 6.90 13.43
C TRP A 182 18.08 6.80 12.22
N VAL A 183 17.80 7.53 11.15
CA VAL A 183 18.64 7.60 9.95
C VAL A 183 20.04 8.12 10.28
N LEU A 184 20.14 9.19 11.07
CA LEU A 184 21.43 9.83 11.36
C LEU A 184 22.23 9.13 12.47
N LYS A 185 21.55 8.56 13.47
CA LYS A 185 22.19 8.14 14.72
C LYS A 185 22.25 6.62 14.89
N GLY A 186 21.66 5.85 13.98
CA GLY A 186 21.72 4.38 14.00
C GLY A 186 20.65 3.73 14.87
N GLU A 187 20.74 2.41 15.04
CA GLU A 187 19.68 1.56 15.60
C GLU A 187 19.28 1.87 17.05
N ASP A 188 20.16 2.49 17.85
CA ASP A 188 19.84 2.97 19.20
C ASP A 188 18.75 4.06 19.21
N TYR A 189 18.45 4.64 18.03
CA TYR A 189 17.42 5.65 17.82
C TYR A 189 16.24 5.14 16.99
N THR A 190 16.09 3.82 16.83
CA THR A 190 14.89 3.23 16.19
C THR A 190 13.64 3.76 16.88
N PRO A 191 12.62 4.25 16.15
CA PRO A 191 11.37 4.69 16.77
C PRO A 191 10.78 3.57 17.62
N GLU A 192 10.36 3.88 18.86
CA GLU A 192 9.91 2.89 19.84
C GLU A 192 8.79 2.00 19.30
N TRP A 193 7.87 2.58 18.52
CA TRP A 193 6.76 1.85 17.91
C TRP A 193 7.20 0.88 16.79
N ILE A 194 8.36 1.10 16.15
CA ILE A 194 8.96 0.16 15.19
C ILE A 194 9.73 -0.93 15.95
N ASP A 195 10.51 -0.57 16.96
CA ASP A 195 11.36 -1.49 17.72
C ASP A 195 10.53 -2.52 18.53
N THR A 196 9.44 -2.05 19.11
CA THR A 196 8.52 -2.91 19.90
C THR A 196 7.47 -3.62 19.06
N LEU A 197 7.38 -3.33 17.75
CA LEU A 197 6.41 -3.95 16.87
C LEU A 197 6.61 -5.46 16.86
N ARG A 198 5.51 -6.19 17.03
CA ARG A 198 5.41 -7.61 16.74
C ARG A 198 4.33 -7.80 15.72
N VAL A 199 4.66 -8.53 14.64
CA VAL A 199 3.74 -8.72 13.52
C VAL A 199 2.48 -9.42 14.06
N PRO A 200 1.29 -8.81 13.92
CA PRO A 200 0.04 -9.41 14.38
C PRO A 200 -0.31 -10.63 13.50
N SER A 201 -1.18 -11.50 14.00
CA SER A 201 -1.76 -12.52 13.11
C SER A 201 -2.55 -11.84 11.99
N ILE A 202 -2.38 -12.34 10.76
CA ILE A 202 -3.02 -11.79 9.56
C ILE A 202 -3.99 -12.78 8.90
N ARG A 203 -4.38 -13.84 9.62
CA ARG A 203 -5.28 -14.91 9.14
C ARG A 203 -6.67 -14.40 8.74
N SER A 204 -7.15 -13.36 9.40
CA SER A 204 -8.49 -12.76 9.20
C SER A 204 -8.45 -11.41 8.48
N VAL A 205 -7.27 -10.92 8.07
CA VAL A 205 -7.12 -9.58 7.48
C VAL A 205 -7.92 -9.45 6.18
N SER A 206 -8.65 -8.35 6.04
CA SER A 206 -9.45 -8.06 4.85
C SER A 206 -8.56 -7.77 3.63
N VAL A 207 -9.07 -8.08 2.44
CA VAL A 207 -8.36 -7.89 1.16
C VAL A 207 -8.09 -6.40 0.85
N SER A 208 -8.89 -5.49 1.39
CA SER A 208 -8.83 -4.04 1.16
C SER A 208 -8.27 -3.24 2.33
N GLY A 209 -8.07 -3.85 3.50
CA GLY A 209 -7.45 -3.20 4.66
C GLY A 209 -5.97 -2.92 4.46
N ALA A 210 -5.39 -2.08 5.31
CA ALA A 210 -3.99 -1.63 5.17
C ALA A 210 -2.99 -2.80 5.09
N ILE A 211 -3.11 -3.80 5.98
CA ILE A 211 -2.25 -5.00 5.95
C ILE A 211 -2.49 -5.84 4.67
N GLY A 212 -3.74 -5.98 4.23
CA GLY A 212 -4.07 -6.70 3.00
C GLY A 212 -3.51 -6.03 1.75
N ARG A 213 -3.49 -4.69 1.72
CA ARG A 213 -2.83 -3.90 0.68
C ARG A 213 -1.32 -4.02 0.74
N LEU A 214 -0.71 -3.99 1.94
CA LEU A 214 0.72 -4.25 2.13
C LEU A 214 1.14 -5.63 1.60
N LEU A 215 0.35 -6.69 1.86
CA LEU A 215 0.59 -8.01 1.28
C LEU A 215 0.61 -7.97 -0.25
N LYS A 216 -0.33 -7.24 -0.88
CA LYS A 216 -0.36 -7.06 -2.34
C LYS A 216 0.83 -6.27 -2.85
N CYS A 217 1.27 -5.21 -2.15
CA CYS A 217 2.48 -4.46 -2.49
C CYS A 217 3.70 -5.39 -2.53
N ILE A 218 3.90 -6.19 -1.47
CA ILE A 218 5.01 -7.14 -1.36
C ILE A 218 4.93 -8.22 -2.45
N VAL A 219 3.74 -8.75 -2.76
CA VAL A 219 3.57 -9.68 -3.88
C VAL A 219 3.89 -8.99 -5.21
N ASN A 220 3.40 -7.77 -5.44
CA ASN A 220 3.64 -7.01 -6.66
C ASN A 220 5.14 -6.69 -6.84
N ALA A 221 5.87 -6.36 -5.77
CA ALA A 221 7.31 -6.10 -5.78
C ALA A 221 8.12 -7.29 -6.29
N GLN A 222 7.65 -8.52 -6.04
CA GLN A 222 8.30 -9.75 -6.51
C GLN A 222 8.12 -10.04 -8.01
N ALA A 223 7.39 -9.18 -8.73
CA ALA A 223 7.05 -9.30 -10.15
C ALA A 223 6.39 -10.67 -10.44
N PRO A 224 5.16 -10.88 -9.94
CA PRO A 224 4.50 -12.16 -10.02
C PRO A 224 4.11 -12.49 -11.46
N ARG A 225 3.92 -13.79 -11.72
CA ARG A 225 3.43 -14.30 -13.00
C ARG A 225 2.23 -15.18 -12.77
N ASP A 226 1.33 -15.18 -13.75
CA ASP A 226 0.15 -16.03 -13.72
C ASP A 226 0.55 -17.50 -13.55
N PRO A 227 -0.08 -18.25 -12.62
CA PRO A 227 0.27 -19.63 -12.36
C PRO A 227 0.04 -20.60 -13.53
N ILE A 228 -0.83 -20.27 -14.49
CA ILE A 228 -1.14 -21.09 -15.66
C ILE A 228 -0.48 -20.52 -16.91
N GLU A 229 -0.76 -19.26 -17.23
CA GLU A 229 -0.41 -18.67 -18.53
C GLU A 229 1.03 -18.15 -18.59
N ASP A 230 1.70 -18.02 -17.43
CA ASP A 230 3.04 -17.44 -17.33
C ASP A 230 3.14 -15.98 -17.80
N ASN A 231 2.01 -15.30 -17.96
CA ASN A 231 1.96 -13.87 -18.26
C ASN A 231 2.35 -13.07 -17.00
N PRO A 232 3.08 -11.95 -17.13
CA PRO A 232 3.26 -11.00 -16.02
C PRO A 232 1.91 -10.50 -15.50
N VAL A 233 1.73 -10.54 -14.18
CA VAL A 233 0.55 -10.03 -13.47
C VAL A 233 1.00 -9.09 -12.35
N GLY A 234 0.08 -8.31 -11.80
CA GLY A 234 0.34 -7.27 -10.82
C GLY A 234 -0.23 -5.92 -11.25
N TRP A 235 0.26 -4.85 -10.66
CA TRP A 235 -0.18 -3.47 -10.92
C TRP A 235 1.03 -2.65 -11.35
N ARG A 236 1.26 -2.64 -12.66
CA ARG A 236 2.36 -1.93 -13.35
C ARG A 236 1.90 -1.56 -14.78
N PRO A 237 2.53 -0.59 -15.45
CA PRO A 237 2.24 -0.27 -16.84
C PRO A 237 2.56 -1.43 -17.79
N GLY A 238 1.73 -1.63 -18.81
CA GLY A 238 2.02 -2.52 -19.94
C GLY A 238 1.96 -4.03 -19.65
N ILE A 239 1.55 -4.47 -18.45
CA ILE A 239 1.34 -5.89 -18.15
C ILE A 239 -0.11 -6.33 -18.40
N THR A 240 -0.36 -7.64 -18.38
CA THR A 240 -1.69 -8.21 -18.60
C THR A 240 -2.67 -7.73 -17.53
N SER A 241 -3.92 -7.46 -17.92
CA SER A 241 -5.01 -7.12 -17.01
C SER A 241 -5.06 -8.14 -15.86
N THR A 242 -4.82 -7.64 -14.66
CA THR A 242 -4.71 -8.45 -13.45
C THR A 242 -6.02 -8.42 -12.70
N GLU A 243 -6.47 -9.59 -12.25
CA GLU A 243 -7.61 -9.77 -11.37
C GLU A 243 -7.14 -10.45 -10.08
N VAL A 244 -7.83 -10.17 -8.97
CA VAL A 244 -7.54 -10.81 -7.68
C VAL A 244 -8.45 -12.03 -7.54
N HIS A 245 -7.84 -13.22 -7.45
CA HIS A 245 -8.54 -14.49 -7.32
C HIS A 245 -8.40 -15.09 -5.93
N HIS A 246 -9.46 -15.71 -5.41
CA HIS A 246 -9.44 -16.49 -4.17
C HIS A 246 -9.04 -17.95 -4.43
N LEU A 247 -7.86 -18.37 -3.97
CA LEU A 247 -7.34 -19.74 -4.16
C LEU A 247 -8.30 -20.81 -3.63
N PHE A 248 -8.98 -20.53 -2.52
CA PHE A 248 -10.20 -21.21 -2.11
C PHE A 248 -11.41 -20.33 -2.45
N PRO A 249 -12.11 -20.55 -3.58
CA PRO A 249 -13.22 -19.71 -3.98
C PRO A 249 -14.33 -19.69 -2.92
N LYS A 250 -14.98 -18.54 -2.73
CA LYS A 250 -16.05 -18.38 -1.72
C LYS A 250 -17.15 -19.44 -1.86
N ARG A 251 -17.56 -19.73 -3.10
CA ARG A 251 -18.58 -20.75 -3.37
C ARG A 251 -18.08 -22.17 -3.11
N PHE A 252 -16.79 -22.44 -3.33
CA PHE A 252 -16.21 -23.73 -2.97
C PHE A 252 -16.23 -23.93 -1.46
N CYS A 253 -15.79 -22.92 -0.70
CA CYS A 253 -15.82 -22.95 0.77
C CYS A 253 -17.23 -23.24 1.30
N SER A 254 -18.23 -22.49 0.82
CA SER A 254 -19.60 -22.61 1.33
C SER A 254 -20.35 -23.89 0.94
N GLN A 255 -19.93 -24.60 -0.12
CA GLN A 255 -20.66 -25.74 -0.67
C GLN A 255 -19.92 -27.07 -0.51
N HIS A 256 -18.60 -27.06 -0.35
CA HIS A 256 -17.78 -28.26 -0.46
C HIS A 256 -16.83 -28.50 0.71
N LEU A 257 -16.54 -27.49 1.55
CA LEU A 257 -15.74 -27.72 2.76
C LEU A 257 -16.60 -28.31 3.87
N ALA A 258 -16.27 -29.52 4.31
CA ALA A 258 -16.91 -30.12 5.47
C ALA A 258 -16.61 -29.30 6.73
N GLY A 259 -17.65 -29.00 7.52
CA GLY A 259 -17.53 -28.21 8.74
C GLY A 259 -17.54 -26.69 8.55
N TRP A 260 -17.67 -26.18 7.32
CA TRP A 260 -17.78 -24.75 7.04
C TRP A 260 -19.10 -24.17 7.53
N ASP A 261 -19.03 -23.08 8.31
CA ASP A 261 -20.18 -22.33 8.80
C ASP A 261 -20.25 -20.98 8.07
N ASN A 262 -21.27 -20.78 7.22
CA ASN A 262 -21.40 -19.55 6.44
C ASN A 262 -21.69 -18.29 7.27
N ASP A 263 -22.12 -18.45 8.52
CA ASP A 263 -22.39 -17.33 9.43
C ASP A 263 -21.15 -16.95 10.27
N ARG A 264 -20.14 -17.83 10.34
CA ARG A 264 -18.95 -17.64 11.19
C ARG A 264 -17.63 -17.64 10.43
N ASP A 265 -17.56 -18.31 9.29
CA ASP A 265 -16.35 -18.45 8.52
C ASP A 265 -16.32 -17.49 7.33
N ASN A 266 -15.15 -16.90 7.09
CA ASN A 266 -14.93 -15.95 6.02
C ASN A 266 -13.74 -16.36 5.15
N SER A 267 -14.00 -16.69 3.88
CA SER A 267 -12.95 -16.99 2.91
C SER A 267 -12.40 -15.75 2.22
N ASN A 268 -13.01 -14.57 2.42
CA ASN A 268 -12.58 -13.30 1.83
C ASN A 268 -11.50 -12.62 2.69
N VAL A 269 -10.37 -13.30 2.82
CA VAL A 269 -9.19 -12.83 3.57
C VAL A 269 -8.01 -12.63 2.62
N ALA A 270 -7.12 -11.69 2.92
CA ALA A 270 -6.00 -11.30 2.07
C ALA A 270 -5.10 -12.50 1.72
N LEU A 271 -4.81 -13.35 2.71
CA LEU A 271 -4.04 -14.59 2.54
C LEU A 271 -4.73 -15.66 1.71
N ASN A 272 -5.99 -15.50 1.32
CA ASN A 272 -6.63 -16.40 0.35
C ASN A 272 -6.52 -15.89 -1.08
N THR A 273 -5.86 -14.74 -1.32
CA THR A 273 -5.87 -14.10 -2.64
C THR A 273 -4.54 -14.14 -3.37
N VAL A 274 -4.60 -14.11 -4.70
CA VAL A 274 -3.44 -13.96 -5.61
C VAL A 274 -3.82 -13.13 -6.85
N PRO A 275 -2.87 -12.38 -7.43
CA PRO A 275 -3.04 -11.78 -8.75
C PRO A 275 -2.94 -12.86 -9.85
N VAL A 276 -3.87 -12.84 -10.78
CA VAL A 276 -3.93 -13.72 -11.95
C VAL A 276 -4.42 -12.96 -13.17
N THR A 277 -4.28 -13.52 -14.37
CA THR A 277 -4.95 -12.96 -15.55
C THR A 277 -6.44 -13.19 -15.48
N ARG A 278 -7.19 -12.40 -16.27
CA ARG A 278 -8.63 -12.59 -16.45
C ARG A 278 -9.01 -13.99 -16.96
N ALA A 279 -8.16 -14.61 -17.79
CA ALA A 279 -8.40 -15.94 -18.32
C ALA A 279 -8.33 -17.00 -17.20
N THR A 280 -7.26 -16.95 -16.40
CA THR A 280 -7.08 -17.82 -15.23
C THR A 280 -8.17 -17.58 -14.18
N ASN A 281 -8.51 -16.33 -13.87
CA ASN A 281 -9.59 -16.02 -12.93
C ASN A 281 -10.93 -16.63 -13.37
N ARG A 282 -11.27 -16.52 -14.67
CA ARG A 282 -12.49 -17.13 -15.22
C ARG A 282 -12.47 -18.65 -15.14
N GLN A 283 -11.31 -19.26 -15.38
CA GLN A 283 -11.11 -20.70 -15.30
C GLN A 283 -11.27 -21.21 -13.85
N TRP A 284 -10.78 -20.46 -12.85
CA TRP A 284 -10.79 -20.87 -11.45
C TRP A 284 -12.01 -20.42 -10.64
N ALA A 285 -12.87 -19.54 -11.18
CA ALA A 285 -13.94 -18.85 -10.44
C ALA A 285 -14.83 -19.71 -9.51
N LYS A 286 -14.98 -21.01 -9.79
CA LYS A 286 -15.72 -21.98 -8.96
C LYS A 286 -15.01 -23.32 -8.83
N ASP A 287 -13.73 -23.35 -9.19
CA ASP A 287 -12.99 -24.59 -9.31
C ASP A 287 -12.54 -25.08 -7.94
N ASP A 288 -12.41 -26.40 -7.81
CA ASP A 288 -11.79 -27.00 -6.64
C ASP A 288 -10.31 -26.58 -6.59
N PRO A 289 -9.77 -26.10 -5.45
CA PRO A 289 -8.34 -25.85 -5.30
C PRO A 289 -7.44 -26.98 -5.82
N GLN A 290 -7.88 -28.25 -5.73
CA GLN A 290 -7.15 -29.40 -6.26
C GLN A 290 -7.04 -29.35 -7.79
N ASN A 291 -8.10 -28.94 -8.49
CA ASN A 291 -8.06 -28.79 -9.94
C ASN A 291 -7.15 -27.64 -10.35
N GLN A 292 -7.12 -26.54 -9.58
CA GLN A 292 -6.16 -25.45 -9.79
C GLN A 292 -4.71 -25.97 -9.69
N VAL A 293 -4.40 -26.77 -8.65
CA VAL A 293 -3.09 -27.42 -8.49
C VAL A 293 -2.75 -28.33 -9.68
N ASN A 294 -3.72 -29.12 -10.15
CA ASN A 294 -3.52 -30.00 -11.31
C ASN A 294 -3.24 -29.19 -12.58
N GLN A 295 -3.94 -28.08 -12.80
CA GLN A 295 -3.74 -27.19 -13.95
C GLN A 295 -2.35 -26.53 -13.91
N ILE A 296 -1.92 -26.05 -12.74
CA ILE A 296 -0.56 -25.50 -12.54
C ILE A 296 0.51 -26.55 -12.89
N LYS A 297 0.32 -27.80 -12.45
CA LYS A 297 1.25 -28.89 -12.74
C LYS A 297 1.25 -29.30 -14.21
N GLN A 298 0.13 -29.14 -14.92
CA GLN A 298 -0.01 -29.50 -16.34
C GLN A 298 0.49 -28.41 -17.29
N SER A 299 0.32 -27.12 -16.94
CA SER A 299 0.65 -25.99 -17.81
C SER A 299 2.17 -25.82 -18.04
N LEU A 300 3.01 -26.31 -17.13
CA LEU A 300 4.44 -26.03 -17.14
C LEU A 300 5.30 -27.31 -17.23
N LYS A 301 6.00 -27.47 -18.37
CA LYS A 301 6.80 -28.64 -18.73
C LYS A 301 8.01 -28.94 -17.80
N LYS A 302 8.25 -28.14 -16.75
CA LYS A 302 9.37 -28.31 -15.79
C LYS A 302 8.93 -27.97 -14.34
N PRO A 303 9.02 -28.92 -13.38
CA PRO A 303 8.58 -28.71 -12.00
C PRO A 303 9.26 -27.55 -11.24
N THR A 304 10.58 -27.40 -11.38
CA THR A 304 11.35 -26.35 -10.68
C THR A 304 10.95 -24.92 -11.06
N VAL A 305 10.29 -24.75 -12.20
CA VAL A 305 9.89 -23.44 -12.72
C VAL A 305 8.61 -22.95 -12.04
N TRP A 306 7.68 -23.84 -11.66
CA TRP A 306 6.44 -23.40 -11.00
C TRP A 306 6.64 -23.20 -9.49
N GLU A 307 7.50 -23.97 -8.83
CA GLU A 307 7.77 -23.81 -7.39
C GLU A 307 8.32 -22.41 -7.07
N GLU A 308 9.31 -21.94 -7.83
CA GLU A 308 9.85 -20.59 -7.68
C GLU A 308 8.82 -19.49 -8.00
N ARG A 309 7.87 -19.76 -8.90
CA ARG A 309 6.78 -18.80 -9.21
C ARG A 309 5.78 -18.72 -8.07
N LEU A 310 5.34 -19.86 -7.56
CA LEU A 310 4.40 -19.95 -6.46
C LEU A 310 4.98 -19.40 -5.16
N LYS A 311 6.29 -19.56 -4.94
CA LYS A 311 7.00 -18.94 -3.82
C LYS A 311 6.86 -17.41 -3.81
N LYS A 312 6.91 -16.76 -4.97
CA LYS A 312 6.67 -15.30 -5.09
C LYS A 312 5.24 -14.86 -4.74
N LEU A 313 4.31 -15.81 -4.76
CA LEU A 313 2.92 -15.61 -4.36
C LEU A 313 2.68 -16.09 -2.92
N PHE A 314 3.71 -16.43 -2.14
CA PHE A 314 3.56 -17.05 -0.82
C PHE A 314 2.69 -18.32 -0.87
N ILE A 315 2.86 -19.15 -1.89
CA ILE A 315 2.27 -20.49 -1.98
C ILE A 315 3.43 -21.49 -1.84
N SER A 316 3.70 -21.90 -0.61
CA SER A 316 4.69 -22.95 -0.29
C SER A 316 4.24 -24.35 -0.75
N PRO A 317 5.18 -25.32 -0.77
CA PRO A 317 4.83 -26.73 -0.96
C PRO A 317 3.75 -27.23 0.02
N ASP A 318 3.74 -26.75 1.27
CA ASP A 318 2.74 -27.11 2.27
C ASP A 318 1.36 -26.56 1.92
N ALA A 319 1.27 -25.27 1.55
CA ALA A 319 0.04 -24.66 1.06
C ALA A 319 -0.50 -25.40 -0.17
N LEU A 320 0.38 -25.76 -1.11
CA LEU A 320 0.00 -26.50 -2.31
C LEU A 320 -0.45 -27.93 -2.02
N ALA A 321 0.19 -28.61 -1.06
CA ALA A 321 -0.20 -29.95 -0.63
C ALA A 321 -1.62 -29.94 -0.03
N ILE A 322 -1.95 -28.92 0.75
CA ILE A 322 -3.30 -28.72 1.33
C ILE A 322 -4.32 -28.46 0.21
N MET A 323 -4.02 -27.55 -0.72
CA MET A 323 -4.88 -27.30 -1.89
C MET A 323 -5.09 -28.58 -2.73
N GLY A 324 -4.09 -29.46 -2.81
CA GLY A 324 -4.12 -30.68 -3.62
C GLY A 324 -4.90 -31.85 -3.02
N LYS A 325 -5.39 -31.77 -1.78
CA LYS A 325 -6.16 -32.85 -1.15
C LYS A 325 -7.46 -33.14 -1.93
N PRO A 326 -7.89 -34.41 -2.05
CA PRO A 326 -9.16 -34.73 -2.72
C PRO A 326 -10.36 -34.26 -1.90
N ASP A 327 -10.40 -34.62 -0.61
CA ASP A 327 -11.41 -34.14 0.33
C ASP A 327 -10.80 -33.04 1.20
N LYS A 328 -11.59 -31.99 1.50
CA LYS A 328 -11.14 -30.85 2.30
C LYS A 328 -12.20 -30.46 3.32
N THR A 329 -11.70 -30.03 4.47
CA THR A 329 -12.46 -29.56 5.62
C THR A 329 -12.22 -28.08 5.86
N ARG A 330 -13.00 -27.49 6.76
CA ARG A 330 -12.72 -26.16 7.30
C ARG A 330 -11.29 -26.05 7.85
N GLU A 331 -10.81 -27.09 8.53
CA GLU A 331 -9.47 -27.14 9.11
C GLU A 331 -8.38 -27.12 8.04
N ASP A 332 -8.63 -27.70 6.86
CA ASP A 332 -7.71 -27.60 5.73
C ASP A 332 -7.60 -26.17 5.19
N PHE A 333 -8.71 -25.43 5.10
CA PHE A 333 -8.66 -24.02 4.75
C PHE A 333 -7.86 -23.21 5.78
N LEU A 334 -8.09 -23.43 7.07
CA LEU A 334 -7.34 -22.73 8.13
C LEU A 334 -5.85 -23.07 8.11
N ALA A 335 -5.49 -24.34 7.90
CA ALA A 335 -4.10 -24.76 7.75
C ALA A 335 -3.44 -24.14 6.51
N PHE A 336 -4.19 -23.98 5.41
CA PHE A 336 -3.71 -23.27 4.23
C PHE A 336 -3.41 -21.80 4.51
N ILE A 337 -4.31 -21.11 5.23
CA ILE A 337 -4.10 -19.71 5.63
C ILE A 337 -2.90 -19.59 6.57
N GLU A 338 -2.75 -20.50 7.53
CA GLU A 338 -1.59 -20.54 8.43
C GLU A 338 -0.26 -20.76 7.68
N ALA A 339 -0.23 -21.67 6.71
CA ALA A 339 0.97 -21.88 5.89
C ALA A 339 1.38 -20.61 5.14
N ARG A 340 0.41 -19.88 4.55
CA ARG A 340 0.69 -18.61 3.86
C ARG A 340 1.10 -17.49 4.81
N GLU A 341 0.53 -17.44 6.01
CA GLU A 341 0.96 -16.52 7.06
C GLU A 341 2.42 -16.74 7.45
N GLN A 342 2.82 -18.00 7.67
CA GLN A 342 4.20 -18.35 8.02
C GLN A 342 5.19 -17.95 6.92
N ASP A 343 4.83 -18.14 5.65
CA ASP A 343 5.65 -17.71 4.52
C ASP A 343 5.81 -16.18 4.48
N PHE A 344 4.73 -15.44 4.74
CA PHE A 344 4.75 -13.98 4.81
C PHE A 344 5.59 -13.48 5.99
N PHE A 345 5.44 -14.09 7.17
CA PHE A 345 6.25 -13.75 8.35
C PHE A 345 7.73 -13.99 8.10
N ARG A 346 8.10 -15.13 7.50
CA ARG A 346 9.49 -15.40 7.14
C ARG A 346 10.02 -14.33 6.18
N PHE A 347 9.24 -13.90 5.20
CA PHE A 347 9.62 -12.79 4.33
C PHE A 347 9.85 -11.49 5.11
N LEU A 348 8.97 -11.15 6.06
CA LEU A 348 9.14 -9.96 6.89
C LEU A 348 10.37 -10.03 7.79
N THR A 349 10.65 -11.19 8.39
CA THR A 349 11.86 -11.41 9.19
C THR A 349 13.12 -11.30 8.33
N ASP A 350 13.17 -11.97 7.19
CA ASP A 350 14.36 -12.02 6.33
C ASP A 350 14.70 -10.66 5.69
N ASN A 351 13.69 -9.82 5.42
CA ASN A 351 13.88 -8.56 4.68
C ASN A 351 13.82 -7.30 5.56
N TYR A 352 13.15 -7.36 6.71
CA TYR A 352 12.91 -6.19 7.57
C TYR A 352 13.25 -6.42 9.05
N ASP A 353 13.74 -7.61 9.41
CA ASP A 353 14.07 -7.95 10.80
C ASP A 353 12.87 -7.70 11.73
N LEU A 354 11.71 -8.25 11.33
CA LEU A 354 10.45 -8.17 12.08
C LEU A 354 10.09 -9.54 12.64
N GLU A 355 9.79 -9.57 13.94
CA GLU A 355 9.40 -10.78 14.66
C GLU A 355 7.88 -10.94 14.70
N ALA A 356 7.40 -12.18 14.53
CA ALA A 356 6.01 -12.53 14.76
C ALA A 356 5.67 -12.52 16.26
N GLY A 357 4.39 -12.34 16.60
CA GLY A 357 3.90 -12.49 17.97
C GLY A 357 3.06 -11.33 18.51
N GLY A 358 2.55 -10.44 17.64
CA GLY A 358 1.62 -9.40 18.07
C GLY A 358 0.30 -10.01 18.52
N THR A 359 -0.23 -9.55 19.65
CA THR A 359 -1.60 -9.86 20.08
C THR A 359 -2.54 -9.09 19.17
N GLY A 360 -2.87 -9.68 18.01
CA GLY A 360 -3.74 -9.08 17.02
C GLY A 360 -5.15 -8.89 17.58
N GLU A 361 -5.40 -7.76 18.24
CA GLU A 361 -6.72 -7.15 18.24
C GLU A 361 -6.87 -6.51 16.86
N VAL A 362 -7.29 -7.31 15.88
CA VAL A 362 -7.86 -6.77 14.65
C VAL A 362 -9.14 -6.06 15.11
N LEU A 363 -9.08 -4.74 15.22
CA LEU A 363 -10.29 -3.93 15.34
C LEU A 363 -11.16 -4.28 14.13
N GLU A 364 -12.28 -4.95 14.39
CA GLU A 364 -13.30 -5.22 13.39
C GLU A 364 -13.81 -3.85 12.89
N ASP A 365 -13.59 -3.56 11.61
CA ASP A 365 -14.24 -2.45 10.89
C ASP A 365 -15.75 -2.74 10.71
#